data_AF-A0A2L2Z874-F1
#
_entry.id   AF-A0A2L2Z874-F1
#
_cell.length_a   1.000
_cell.length_b   1.000
_cell.length_c   1.000
_cell.angle_alpha   90.00
_cell.angle_beta   90.00
_cell.angle_gamma   90.00
#
_symmetry.space_group_name_H-M   'P 1'
#
loop_
_entity.id
_entity.type
_entity.pdbx_description
1 polymer ?
#
loop_
_entity_poly.entity_id
_entity_poly.type
_entity_poly.pdbx_seq_one_letter_code
_entity_poly.pdbx_strand_id
1 'polypeptide(L)'
;TTSDGNSDSSAENWKQDDSFPSIKASPLTLQRDLKKMLLNDMHSDVIFKRRDKIIAAHKRVLSARSPWFATMFDQDMLETQTGVVDIPDVES
;
A
#
# COMPACT_ATOMS: atom_id res chain seq x y z
N THR A 1 52.60 6.09 25.90
CA THR A 1 52.15 7.36 25.28
C THR A 1 51.72 6.99 23.87
N THR A 2 50.50 7.10 23.38
CA THR A 2 49.24 7.81 23.68
C THR A 2 48.14 6.89 23.07
N SER A 3 47.06 6.53 23.75
CA SER A 3 45.86 7.34 24.02
C SER A 3 45.32 8.01 22.76
N ASP A 4 44.26 7.44 22.18
CA ASP A 4 43.16 8.05 21.40
C ASP A 4 42.28 6.87 20.92
N GLY A 5 40.97 6.76 21.10
CA GLY A 5 39.93 7.60 21.68
C GLY A 5 38.58 7.10 21.12
N ASN A 6 37.53 7.12 21.97
CA ASN A 6 36.11 7.30 21.60
C ASN A 6 35.40 6.14 20.85
N SER A 7 34.14 5.74 21.07
CA SER A 7 33.05 6.06 22.01
C SER A 7 31.88 5.12 21.70
N ASP A 8 31.17 4.69 22.73
CA ASP A 8 29.75 4.31 22.76
C ASP A 8 29.16 3.57 21.55
N SER A 9 29.30 2.24 21.55
CA SER A 9 28.25 1.39 20.98
C SER A 9 27.19 1.17 22.05
N SER A 10 26.34 2.18 22.27
CA SER A 10 25.03 1.94 22.87
C SER A 10 24.19 1.24 21.82
N ALA A 11 24.39 -0.08 21.71
CA ALA A 11 23.44 -0.94 21.03
C ALA A 11 22.11 -0.79 21.78
N GLU A 12 21.23 0.06 21.24
CA GLU A 12 19.88 0.22 21.75
C GLU A 12 19.24 -1.17 21.76
N ASN A 13 19.11 -1.70 22.96
CA ASN A 13 18.40 -2.93 23.23
C ASN A 13 16.92 -2.60 23.06
N TRP A 14 16.44 -2.67 21.83
CA TRP A 14 15.02 -2.63 21.51
C TRP A 14 14.37 -3.81 22.21
N LYS A 15 13.87 -3.56 23.43
CA LYS A 15 12.98 -4.50 24.10
C LYS A 15 11.76 -4.62 23.19
N GLN A 16 11.66 -5.74 22.50
CA GLN A 16 10.44 -6.15 21.81
C GLN A 16 9.39 -6.32 22.89
N ASP A 17 8.61 -5.26 23.08
CA ASP A 17 7.37 -5.32 23.82
C ASP A 17 6.40 -6.07 22.91
N ASP A 18 6.39 -7.41 23.01
CA ASP A 18 5.58 -8.33 22.19
C ASP A 18 4.06 -8.20 22.43
N SER A 19 3.62 -7.10 23.06
CA SER A 19 2.23 -6.70 23.10
C SER A 19 1.81 -6.10 21.75
N PHE A 20 1.98 -6.87 20.67
CA PHE A 20 1.22 -6.64 19.46
C PHE A 20 -0.25 -6.90 19.82
N PRO A 21 -1.16 -5.92 19.65
CA PRO A 21 -2.56 -6.16 19.90
C PRO A 21 -2.98 -7.36 19.06
N SER A 22 -3.38 -8.45 19.72
CA SER A 22 -3.87 -9.65 19.06
C SER A 22 -5.09 -9.20 18.24
N ILE A 23 -4.88 -9.03 16.94
CA ILE A 23 -5.95 -8.70 16.00
C ILE A 23 -6.83 -9.95 15.92
N LYS A 24 -7.75 -10.11 16.88
CA LYS A 24 -8.84 -11.09 16.82
C LYS A 24 -9.90 -10.63 15.82
N ALA A 25 -9.47 -10.09 14.68
CA ALA A 25 -10.35 -9.74 13.58
C ALA A 25 -10.79 -11.06 12.93
N SER A 26 -12.07 -11.38 13.04
CA SER A 26 -12.63 -12.41 12.16
C SER A 26 -12.38 -12.00 10.70
N PRO A 27 -12.13 -12.93 9.75
CA PRO A 27 -11.94 -12.57 8.34
C PRO A 27 -13.06 -11.66 7.77
N LEU A 28 -14.27 -11.76 8.34
CA LEU A 28 -15.42 -10.94 7.98
C LEU A 28 -15.30 -9.46 8.41
N THR A 29 -14.43 -9.09 9.35
CA THR A 29 -14.19 -7.67 9.69
C THR A 29 -13.23 -7.03 8.69
N LEU A 30 -12.11 -7.70 8.36
CA LEU A 30 -11.17 -7.19 7.36
C LEU A 30 -11.82 -6.97 5.99
N GLN A 31 -12.62 -7.93 5.50
CA GLN A 31 -13.32 -7.77 4.24
C GLN A 31 -14.28 -6.56 4.25
N ARG A 32 -14.98 -6.33 5.38
CA ARG A 32 -15.88 -5.18 5.53
C ARG A 32 -15.10 -3.87 5.54
N ASP A 33 -13.95 -3.83 6.20
CA ASP A 33 -13.14 -2.61 6.30
C ASP A 33 -12.50 -2.27 4.94
N LEU A 34 -11.95 -3.25 4.22
CA LEU A 34 -11.47 -3.06 2.84
C LEU A 34 -12.59 -2.61 1.89
N LYS A 35 -13.80 -3.16 2.04
CA LYS A 35 -14.97 -2.72 1.27
C LYS A 35 -15.33 -1.27 1.60
N LYS A 36 -15.32 -0.87 2.88
CA LYS A 36 -15.58 0.51 3.26
C LYS A 36 -14.54 1.44 2.67
N MET A 37 -13.25 1.10 2.78
CA MET A 37 -12.15 1.89 2.19
C MET A 37 -12.34 2.12 0.69
N LEU A 38 -12.80 1.10 -0.06
CA LEU A 38 -13.09 1.24 -1.49
C LEU A 38 -14.31 2.12 -1.76
N LEU A 39 -15.36 2.02 -0.95
CA LEU A 39 -16.63 2.74 -1.19
C LEU A 39 -16.59 4.21 -0.76
N ASN A 40 -15.67 4.58 0.13
CA ASN A 40 -15.54 5.94 0.65
C ASN A 40 -14.30 6.66 0.11
N ASP A 41 -13.58 6.03 -0.82
CA ASP A 41 -12.35 6.54 -1.47
C ASP A 41 -11.26 6.98 -0.47
N MET A 42 -11.32 6.52 0.79
CA MET A 42 -10.38 6.95 1.82
C MET A 42 -8.98 6.45 1.49
N HIS A 43 -8.03 7.38 1.43
CA HIS A 43 -6.62 7.12 1.15
C HIS A 43 -6.38 6.42 -0.20
N SER A 44 -7.29 6.57 -1.16
CA SER A 44 -7.06 6.12 -2.52
C SER A 44 -5.88 6.86 -3.15
N ASP A 45 -5.00 6.11 -3.78
CA ASP A 45 -3.75 6.56 -4.39
C ASP A 45 -3.68 6.24 -5.89
N VAL A 46 -4.77 5.72 -6.45
CA VAL A 46 -4.96 5.49 -7.88
C VAL A 46 -6.43 5.70 -8.27
N ILE A 47 -6.64 6.21 -9.49
CA ILE A 47 -7.94 6.44 -10.11
C ILE A 47 -7.97 5.73 -11.46
N PHE A 48 -8.98 4.89 -11.67
CA PHE A 48 -9.27 4.31 -12.97
C PHE A 48 -10.33 5.12 -13.69
N LYS A 49 -10.03 5.55 -14.92
CA LYS A 49 -10.96 6.27 -15.78
C LYS A 49 -11.36 5.39 -16.95
N ARG A 50 -12.66 5.30 -17.21
CA ARG A 50 -13.21 4.65 -18.41
C ARG A 50 -14.43 5.43 -18.87
N ARG A 51 -14.35 6.07 -20.05
CA ARG A 51 -15.42 6.92 -20.63
C ARG A 51 -16.06 7.87 -19.62
N ASP A 52 -17.13 7.42 -18.98
CA ASP A 52 -18.01 8.14 -18.06
C ASP A 52 -17.87 7.69 -16.59
N LYS A 53 -16.97 6.74 -16.31
CA LYS A 53 -16.76 6.16 -14.98
C LYS A 53 -15.37 6.49 -14.45
N ILE A 54 -15.36 6.88 -13.19
CA ILE A 54 -14.16 7.14 -12.40
C ILE A 54 -14.26 6.24 -11.17
N ILE A 55 -13.22 5.47 -10.91
CA ILE A 55 -13.14 4.56 -9.75
C ILE A 55 -11.84 4.87 -9.02
N ALA A 56 -11.94 5.44 -7.81
CA ALA A 56 -10.79 5.56 -6.91
C ALA A 56 -10.53 4.21 -6.23
N ALA A 57 -9.26 3.86 -6.06
CA ALA A 57 -8.85 2.56 -5.51
C ALA A 57 -7.47 2.67 -4.83
N HIS A 58 -6.94 1.53 -4.40
CA HIS A 58 -5.73 1.44 -3.59
C HIS A 58 -4.69 0.54 -4.28
N LYS A 59 -3.55 1.11 -4.68
CA LYS A 59 -2.45 0.40 -5.35
C LYS A 59 -2.03 -0.83 -4.56
N ARG A 60 -1.78 -0.67 -3.25
CA ARG A 60 -1.34 -1.76 -2.37
C ARG A 60 -2.29 -2.95 -2.34
N VAL A 61 -3.60 -2.67 -2.26
CA VAL A 61 -4.61 -3.73 -2.27
C VAL A 61 -4.65 -4.41 -3.63
N LEU A 62 -4.61 -3.65 -4.72
CA LEU A 62 -4.63 -4.20 -6.08
C LEU A 62 -3.37 -5.04 -6.39
N SER A 63 -2.17 -4.55 -6.04
CA SER A 63 -0.92 -5.29 -6.19
C SER A 63 -0.93 -6.61 -5.44
N ALA A 64 -1.44 -6.62 -4.19
CA ALA A 64 -1.54 -7.83 -3.40
C ALA A 64 -2.53 -8.87 -3.98
N ARG A 65 -3.47 -8.44 -4.84
CA ARG A 65 -4.54 -9.28 -5.39
C ARG A 65 -4.38 -9.60 -6.88
N SER A 66 -3.47 -8.95 -7.58
CA SER A 66 -3.22 -9.15 -9.00
C SER A 66 -1.74 -8.89 -9.33
N PRO A 67 -1.00 -9.91 -9.80
CA PRO A 67 0.38 -9.72 -10.25
C PRO A 67 0.51 -8.66 -11.35
N TRP A 68 -0.51 -8.51 -12.20
CA TRP A 68 -0.53 -7.49 -13.24
C TRP A 68 -0.47 -6.08 -12.64
N PHE A 69 -1.29 -5.81 -11.61
CA PHE A 69 -1.25 -4.52 -10.90
C PHE A 69 0.05 -4.32 -10.12
N ALA A 70 0.60 -5.39 -9.54
CA ALA A 70 1.90 -5.32 -8.87
C ALA A 70 2.99 -4.86 -9.84
N THR A 71 3.13 -5.55 -10.98
CA THR A 71 4.11 -5.17 -12.01
C THR A 71 3.85 -3.78 -12.57
N MET A 72 2.59 -3.42 -12.84
CA MET A 72 2.22 -2.10 -13.34
C MET A 72 2.64 -0.98 -12.39
N PHE A 73 2.36 -1.12 -11.08
CA PHE A 73 2.66 -0.08 -10.08
C PHE A 73 4.11 -0.06 -9.62
N ASP A 74 4.84 -1.18 -9.75
CA ASP A 74 6.28 -1.24 -9.47
C ASP A 74 7.10 -0.60 -10.60
N GLN A 75 6.56 -0.54 -11.82
CA GLN A 75 7.17 0.16 -12.93
C GLN A 75 6.86 1.65 -12.82
N ASP A 76 7.88 2.50 -12.98
CA ASP A 76 7.78 3.97 -12.96
C ASP A 76 7.12 4.49 -14.25
N MET A 77 5.92 4.00 -14.53
CA MET A 77 5.07 4.40 -15.64
C MET A 77 4.31 5.67 -15.28
N LEU A 78 3.85 6.40 -16.30
CA LEU A 78 3.06 7.62 -16.14
C LEU A 78 1.82 7.40 -15.26
N GLU A 79 1.24 6.21 -15.28
CA GLU A 79 0.10 5.82 -14.44
C GLU A 79 0.47 5.78 -12.95
N THR A 80 1.69 5.34 -12.64
CA THR A 80 2.24 5.32 -11.27
C THR A 80 2.52 6.75 -10.78
N GLN A 81 3.01 7.62 -11.66
CA GLN A 81 3.36 9.02 -11.36
C GLN A 81 2.14 9.94 -11.21
N THR A 82 1.15 9.80 -12.09
CA THR A 82 -0.06 10.63 -12.09
C THR A 82 -1.15 10.08 -11.17
N GLY A 83 -1.07 8.80 -10.82
CA GLY A 83 -2.13 8.09 -10.10
C GLY A 83 -3.40 7.91 -10.94
N VAL A 84 -3.34 8.10 -12.26
CA VAL A 84 -4.48 7.92 -13.16
C VAL A 84 -4.17 6.81 -14.16
N VAL A 85 -5.07 5.83 -14.23
CA VAL A 85 -5.05 4.74 -15.20
C VAL A 85 -6.25 4.90 -16.14
N ASP A 86 -5.99 5.18 -17.40
CA ASP A 86 -7.02 5.19 -18.43
C ASP A 86 -7.25 3.77 -18.94
N ILE A 87 -8.45 3.23 -18.74
CA ILE A 87 -8.84 1.92 -19.25
C ILE A 87 -9.52 2.12 -20.60
N PRO A 88 -8.85 1.81 -21.72
CA PRO A 88 -9.49 1.89 -23.03
C PRO A 88 -10.62 0.86 -23.12
N ASP A 89 -11.66 1.17 -23.90
CA ASP A 89 -12.68 0.17 -24.16
C ASP A 89 -12.09 -0.99 -24.95
N VAL A 90 -12.37 -2.19 -24.46
CA VAL A 90 -12.25 -3.38 -25.30
C VAL A 90 -13.49 -3.35 -26.21
N GLU A 91 -13.29 -3.02 -27.48
CA GLU A 91 -14.29 -3.34 -28.52
C GLU A 91 -14.47 -4.85 -28.50
N SER A 92 -15.69 -5.30 -28.20
CA SER A 92 -16.07 -6.72 -28.21
C SER A 92 -16.53 -7.15 -29.60
#